data_AF-A0A9E0ILJ0-F1
#
_entry.id   AF-A0A9E0ILJ0-F1
#
_cell.length_a   1.000
_cell.length_b   1.000
_cell.length_c   1.000
_cell.angle_alpha   90.00
_cell.angle_beta   90.00
_cell.angle_gamma   90.00
#
_symmetry.space_group_name_H-M   'P 1'
#
loop_
_entity.id
_entity.type
_entity.pdbx_description
1 polymer ?
#
loop_
_entity_poly.entity_id
_entity_poly.type
_entity_poly.pdbx_seq_one_letter_code
_entity_poly.pdbx_strand_id
1 'polypeptide(L)' 'MEYIVSIAFVMSLVCALAADSRGRNPAIWAMVGFVFGGLALLVLFATPAVEPAPVRRDHAWR' A
#
# COMPACT_ATOMS: atom_id res chain seq x y z
N MET A 1 -8.95 -0.58 -11.37
CA MET A 1 -9.22 0.62 -10.55
C MET A 1 -10.08 0.31 -9.33
N GLU A 2 -11.13 -0.51 -9.45
CA GLU A 2 -12.05 -0.85 -8.34
C GLU A 2 -11.36 -1.44 -7.08
N TYR A 3 -10.31 -2.25 -7.27
CA TYR A 3 -9.53 -2.84 -6.17
C TYR A 3 -8.76 -1.82 -5.32
N ILE A 4 -8.32 -0.71 -5.93
CA ILE A 4 -7.54 0.32 -5.22
C ILE A 4 -8.43 1.05 -4.22
N VAL A 5 -9.66 1.39 -4.66
CA VAL A 5 -10.64 2.09 -3.83
C VAL A 5 -11.09 1.23 -2.65
N SER A 6 -11.30 -0.08 -2.88
CA SER A 6 -11.72 -1.00 -1.83
C SER A 6 -10.63 -1.24 -0.78
N ILE A 7 -9.36 -1.39 -1.19
CA ILE A 7 -8.24 -1.52 -0.24
C ILE A 7 -8.05 -0.23 0.58
N ALA A 8 -8.11 0.94 -0.06
CA ALA A 8 -8.01 2.23 0.63
C ALA A 8 -9.17 2.44 1.63
N PHE A 9 -10.38 2.00 1.28
CA PHE A 9 -11.54 2.06 2.16
C PHE A 9 -11.39 1.17 3.40
N VAL A 10 -10.95 -0.07 3.22
CA VAL A 10 -10.72 -0.99 4.36
C VAL A 10 -9.64 -0.46 5.29
N MET A 11 -8.53 0.08 4.74
CA MET A 11 -7.49 0.70 5.56
C MET A 11 -7.98 1.93 6.32
N SER A 12 -8.77 2.79 5.68
CA SER A 12 -9.41 3.94 6.33
C SER A 12 -10.30 3.51 7.50
N LEU A 13 -11.11 2.47 7.30
CA LEU A 13 -12.00 1.91 8.32
C LEU A 13 -11.21 1.36 9.53
N VAL A 14 -10.15 0.59 9.28
CA VAL A 14 -9.29 0.04 10.34
C VAL A 14 -8.61 1.17 11.12
N CYS A 15 -8.13 2.21 10.44
CA CYS A 15 -7.48 3.35 11.08
C CYS A 15 -8.47 4.16 11.95
N ALA A 16 -9.72 4.32 11.48
CA ALA A 16 -10.79 4.97 12.22
C ALA A 16 -11.12 4.20 13.52
N LEU A 17 -11.30 2.88 13.43
CA LEU A 17 -11.59 2.01 14.58
C LEU A 17 -10.41 1.99 15.59
N ALA A 18 -9.17 1.97 15.10
CA ALA A 18 -7.99 2.02 15.94
C ALA A 18 -7.83 3.37 16.67
N ALA A 19 -8.31 4.46 16.09
CA ALA A 19 -8.31 5.77 16.72
C ALA A 19 -9.44 5.93 17.74
N ASP A 20 -10.63 5.42 17.42
CA ASP A 20 -11.80 5.42 18.29
C ASP A 20 -11.52 4.66 19.60
N SER A 21 -10.91 3.46 19.49
CA SER A 21 -10.48 2.66 20.65
C SER A 21 -9.42 3.34 21.53
N ARG A 22 -8.79 4.41 21.05
CA ARG A 22 -7.79 5.20 21.79
C ARG A 22 -8.33 6.56 22.24
N GLY A 23 -9.63 6.82 22.10
CA GLY A 23 -10.26 8.09 22.45
C GLY A 23 -9.80 9.27 21.59
N ARG A 24 -9.26 9.00 20.40
CA ARG A 24 -8.86 10.04 19.43
C ARG A 24 -9.99 10.29 18.45
N ASN A 25 -9.99 11.46 17.80
CA ASN A 25 -11.00 11.79 16.80
C ASN A 25 -10.94 10.81 15.60
N PRO A 26 -11.93 9.93 15.42
CA PRO A 26 -11.88 8.89 14.40
C PRO A 26 -11.94 9.46 12.98
N ALA A 27 -12.56 10.62 12.78
CA ALA A 27 -12.67 11.25 11.47
C ALA A 27 -11.30 11.71 10.92
N ILE A 28 -10.44 12.26 11.78
CA ILE A 28 -9.09 12.69 11.39
C ILE A 28 -8.25 11.46 11.01
N TRP A 29 -8.35 10.39 11.78
CA TRP A 29 -7.57 9.17 11.55
C TRP A 29 -8.07 8.34 10.37
N ALA A 30 -9.39 8.36 10.08
CA ALA A 30 -9.94 7.82 8.84
C ALA A 30 -9.35 8.54 7.62
N MET A 31 -9.30 9.88 7.67
CA MET A 31 -8.74 10.70 6.58
C MET A 31 -7.25 10.42 6.39
N VAL A 32 -6.48 10.32 7.48
CA VAL A 32 -5.06 9.95 7.44
C VAL A 32 -4.87 8.55 6.84
N GLY A 33 -5.65 7.56 7.29
CA GLY A 33 -5.59 6.19 6.78
C GLY A 33 -5.93 6.10 5.29
N PHE A 34 -6.94 6.85 4.83
CA PHE A 34 -7.30 6.92 3.43
C PHE A 34 -6.20 7.56 2.57
N VAL A 35 -5.63 8.69 3.01
CA VAL A 35 -4.56 9.40 2.29
C VAL A 35 -3.30 8.54 2.22
N PHE A 36 -2.83 7.99 3.34
CA PHE A 36 -1.63 7.14 3.36
C PHE A 36 -1.83 5.83 2.59
N GLY A 37 -3.00 5.18 2.74
CA GLY A 37 -3.33 3.96 2.00
C GLY A 37 -3.41 4.20 0.49
N GLY A 38 -4.05 5.29 0.08
CA GLY A 38 -4.11 5.70 -1.32
C GLY A 38 -2.72 6.03 -1.89
N LEU A 39 -1.90 6.77 -1.14
CA LEU A 39 -0.55 7.14 -1.54
C LEU A 39 0.36 5.92 -1.72
N ALA A 40 0.32 4.97 -0.77
CA ALA A 40 1.10 3.74 -0.84
C ALA A 40 0.75 2.89 -2.07
N LEU A 41 -0.55 2.78 -2.40
CA LEU A 41 -0.99 2.09 -3.61
C LEU A 41 -0.55 2.85 -4.86
N LEU A 42 -0.66 4.17 -4.88
CA LEU A 42 -0.18 5.00 -5.99
C LEU A 42 1.30 4.77 -6.27
N VAL A 43 2.14 4.74 -5.21
CA VAL A 43 3.57 4.44 -5.32
C VAL A 43 3.78 3.04 -5.88
N LEU A 44 3.06 2.03 -5.38
CA LEU A 44 3.18 0.64 -5.83
C LEU A 44 2.88 0.51 -7.34
N PHE A 45 1.83 1.19 -7.83
CA PHE A 45 1.47 1.17 -9.24
C PHE A 45 2.38 2.07 -10.10
N ALA A 46 2.97 3.12 -9.51
CA ALA A 46 3.91 4.00 -10.21
C ALA A 46 5.32 3.40 -10.30
N THR A 47 5.71 2.51 -9.37
CA THR A 47 6.98 1.79 -9.48
C THR A 47 6.92 0.80 -10.64
N PRO A 48 7.74 0.97 -11.68
CA PRO A 48 7.81 0.00 -12.76
C PRO A 48 8.28 -1.33 -12.18
N ALA A 49 7.64 -2.42 -12.59
CA ALA A 49 8.08 -3.76 -12.23
C ALA A 49 9.50 -3.93 -12.75
N VAL A 50 10.48 -3.88 -11.84
CA VAL A 50 11.87 -4.19 -12.17
C VAL A 50 11.88 -5.67 -12.47
N GLU A 51 11.84 -6.03 -13.75
CA GLU A 51 12.08 -7.41 -14.17
C GLU A 51 13.43 -7.84 -13.58
N PRO A 52 13.48 -8.94 -12.80
CA PRO A 52 14.72 -9.41 -12.24
C PRO A 52 15.67 -9.68 -13.42
N ALA A 53 16.80 -8.97 -13.42
CA ALA A 53 17.80 -9.11 -14.47
C ALA A 53 18.14 -10.61 -14.64
N PRO A 54 18.15 -11.14 -15.88
CA PRO A 54 18.38 -12.55 -16.10
C PRO A 54 19.73 -12.92 -15.49
N VAL A 55 19.71 -13.83 -14.51
CA VAL A 55 20.93 -14.38 -13.90
C VAL A 55 21.72 -15.04 -15.02
N ARG A 56 22.79 -14.38 -15.46
CA ARG A 56 23.71 -14.92 -16.44
C ARG A 56 24.43 -16.09 -15.79
N ARG A 57 23.87 -17.29 -15.95
CA ARG A 57 24.56 -18.53 -15.61
C ARG A 57 25.60 -18.79 -16.67
N ASP A 58 26.69 -18.02 -16.59
CA ASP A 58 27.95 -18.37 -17.24
C ASP A 58 28.44 -19.61 -16.51
N HIS A 59 27.90 -20.76 -16.89
CA HIS A 59 28.45 -22.05 -16.54
C HIS A 59 29.82 -22.13 -17.21
N ALA A 60 30.79 -21.59 -16.48
CA ALA A 60 32.21 -21.87 -16.55
C ALA A 60 32.42 -23.35 -16.26
N TRP A 61 32.23 -24.18 -17.29
CA TRP A 61 32.73 -25.55 -17.33
C TRP A 61 33.29 -25.79 -18.73
N ARG A 62 34.45 -25.20 -18.97
CA ARG A 62 35.45 -25.72 -19.91
C ARG A 62 36.63 -26.18 -19.10
#